data_AF-M5DTW2-F1
#
_entry.id   AF-M5DTW2-F1
#
_cell.length_a   1.000
_cell.length_b   1.000
_cell.length_c   1.000
_cell.angle_alpha   90.00
_cell.angle_beta   90.00
_cell.angle_gamma   90.00
#
_symmetry.space_group_name_H-M   'P 1'
#
loop_
_entity.id
_entity.type
_entity.pdbx_description
1 polymer ?
#
loop_
_entity_poly.entity_id
_entity_poly.type
_entity_poly.pdbx_seq_one_letter_code
_entity_poly.pdbx_strand_id
1 'polypeptide(L)'
;MTLNSAEWEMIVQKGENTNINRSVFVRKDAGGSWKKLKAGHAGNYYMTTMLRALYALAILPDGNRRMMQQKIFGPCKMFYEILDNGDVQVDLFVVDEALEAPKHKAAGLYQAKWDVDERAWSIPDGSRPEVSMELSHKWGVMAHMAAVAGKFDDADTAAEKLGTHIENAWLNNDEISYYRQPSNHYSLFWMNNEFTSKDQLDHLISLIQMAQRKQESLRWLVHGEGAACFVKALNYLNSNPASSDIHVAQRGLEKQSVFFSNPRGKTTSKNDLEALCKKSGLVFQGININKRDVIHNPDARSEAVGELKSIGAKLTLGGGIGAVGLSGAATSLDMAFSTQSAIAASGFLLAGYLVVKESFKKNSAYARNIQGAFAATFGKGNEDWAA
;
A
#
# COMPACT_ATOMS: atom_id res chain seq x y z
N MET A 1 30.83 1.03 28.08
CA MET A 1 30.77 -0.40 28.47
C MET A 1 31.17 -1.21 27.26
N THR A 2 32.13 -2.13 27.37
CA THR A 2 32.59 -2.95 26.24
C THR A 2 31.83 -4.27 26.27
N LEU A 3 31.13 -4.60 25.18
CA LEU A 3 30.33 -5.83 25.10
C LEU A 3 31.21 -7.08 25.02
N ASN A 4 30.82 -8.13 25.74
CA ASN A 4 31.55 -9.40 25.75
C ASN A 4 31.33 -10.15 24.42
N SER A 5 32.42 -10.38 23.67
CA SER A 5 32.38 -11.11 22.39
C SER A 5 31.98 -12.58 22.53
N ALA A 6 32.02 -13.17 23.74
CA ALA A 6 31.51 -14.51 23.99
C ALA A 6 29.98 -14.57 23.97
N GLU A 7 29.30 -13.49 24.36
CA GLU A 7 27.84 -13.42 24.51
C GLU A 7 27.15 -12.67 23.37
N TRP A 8 27.87 -11.81 22.64
CA TRP A 8 27.31 -10.92 21.64
C TRP A 8 28.00 -11.11 20.29
N GLU A 9 27.22 -11.13 19.22
CA GLU A 9 27.66 -11.09 17.83
C GLU A 9 27.44 -9.68 17.29
N MET A 10 28.51 -9.01 16.85
CA MET A 10 28.36 -7.76 16.10
C MET A 10 27.91 -8.09 14.69
N ILE A 11 26.79 -7.50 14.28
CA ILE A 11 26.16 -7.77 12.99
C ILE A 11 26.14 -6.55 12.07
N VAL A 12 26.39 -5.36 12.63
CA VAL A 12 26.63 -4.11 11.92
C VAL A 12 27.73 -3.36 12.64
N GLN A 13 28.74 -2.91 11.92
CA GLN A 13 29.84 -2.14 12.50
C GLN A 13 29.66 -0.64 12.25
N LYS A 14 29.79 0.18 13.30
CA LYS A 14 29.81 1.64 13.15
C LYS A 14 30.89 2.07 12.15
N GLY A 15 30.52 2.92 11.18
CA GLY A 15 31.42 3.41 10.15
C GLY A 15 31.69 2.44 8.99
N GLU A 16 31.05 1.27 8.96
CA GLU A 16 31.08 0.36 7.80
C GLU A 16 30.50 1.02 6.53
N ASN A 17 29.58 1.98 6.72
CA ASN A 17 29.08 2.88 5.69
C ASN A 17 28.90 4.28 6.31
N THR A 18 29.02 5.33 5.50
CA THR A 18 28.74 6.74 5.86
C THR A 18 27.39 6.97 6.57
N ASN A 19 26.39 6.12 6.34
CA ASN A 19 25.06 6.23 6.98
C ASN A 19 24.92 5.39 8.26
N ILE A 20 25.92 4.60 8.65
CA ILE A 20 25.89 3.71 9.81
C ILE A 20 26.58 4.40 10.99
N ASN A 21 25.78 4.86 11.95
CA ASN A 21 26.23 5.68 13.06
C ASN A 21 26.42 4.90 14.37
N ARG A 22 26.00 3.62 14.39
CA ARG A 22 25.97 2.76 15.58
C ARG A 22 26.40 1.35 15.22
N SER A 23 27.06 0.66 16.15
CA SER A 23 27.24 -0.78 16.02
C SER A 23 26.00 -1.49 16.56
N VAL A 24 25.58 -2.57 15.90
CA VAL A 24 24.45 -3.39 16.35
C VAL A 24 24.96 -4.76 16.75
N PHE A 25 24.62 -5.16 17.97
CA PHE A 25 25.00 -6.43 18.55
C PHE A 25 23.76 -7.26 18.83
N VAL A 26 23.76 -8.50 18.39
CA VAL A 26 22.71 -9.49 18.70
C VAL A 26 23.28 -10.48 19.71
N ARG A 27 22.50 -10.80 20.74
CA ARG A 27 22.90 -11.80 21.71
C ARG A 27 23.04 -13.16 21.03
N LYS A 28 24.17 -13.82 21.26
CA LYS A 28 24.40 -15.21 20.91
C LYS A 28 23.54 -16.07 21.84
N ASP A 29 22.31 -16.35 21.44
CA ASP A 29 21.43 -17.21 22.21
C ASP A 29 21.69 -18.70 21.92
N ALA A 30 21.49 -19.55 22.94
CA ALA A 30 21.54 -21.00 22.78
C ALA A 30 20.42 -21.53 21.86
N GLY A 31 19.34 -20.75 21.66
CA GLY A 31 18.17 -21.08 20.84
C GLY A 31 18.36 -20.87 19.34
N GLY A 32 19.45 -20.22 18.92
CA GLY A 32 19.78 -20.01 17.51
C GLY A 32 18.85 -19.05 16.77
N SER A 33 18.15 -18.15 17.48
CA SER A 33 17.14 -17.24 16.90
C SER A 33 17.74 -16.36 15.80
N TRP A 34 18.96 -15.88 15.99
CA TRP A 34 19.69 -15.11 14.97
C TRP A 34 20.00 -15.94 13.72
N LYS A 35 20.43 -17.20 13.90
CA LYS A 35 20.69 -18.11 12.77
C LYS A 35 19.40 -18.46 12.04
N LYS A 36 18.30 -18.70 12.76
CA LYS A 36 16.96 -18.92 12.19
C LYS A 36 16.50 -17.72 11.37
N LEU A 37 16.63 -16.50 11.91
CA LEU A 37 16.29 -15.27 11.19
C LEU A 37 17.13 -15.14 9.90
N LYS A 38 18.45 -15.30 9.99
CA LYS A 38 19.36 -15.24 8.83
C LYS A 38 19.06 -16.29 7.76
N ALA A 39 18.65 -17.50 8.15
CA ALA A 39 18.35 -18.57 7.20
C ALA A 39 16.95 -18.47 6.59
N GLY A 40 15.95 -18.08 7.39
CA GLY A 40 14.54 -18.14 7.02
C GLY A 40 13.98 -16.86 6.38
N HIS A 41 14.62 -15.70 6.57
CA HIS A 41 14.00 -14.43 6.19
C HIS A 41 13.61 -14.33 4.70
N ALA A 42 14.35 -14.95 3.78
CA ALA A 42 14.04 -14.88 2.35
C ALA A 42 12.69 -15.48 1.96
N GLY A 43 12.13 -16.37 2.78
CA GLY A 43 10.83 -17.00 2.58
C GLY A 43 9.74 -16.53 3.55
N ASN A 44 9.98 -15.49 4.36
CA ASN A 44 9.01 -15.05 5.37
C ASN A 44 9.08 -13.52 5.52
N TYR A 45 7.98 -12.80 5.24
CA TYR A 45 8.00 -11.34 5.24
C TYR A 45 8.08 -10.74 6.64
N TYR A 46 7.58 -11.44 7.67
CA TYR A 46 7.77 -11.01 9.06
C TYR A 46 9.25 -11.09 9.46
N MET A 47 9.91 -12.18 9.11
CA MET A 47 11.35 -12.34 9.34
C MET A 47 12.17 -11.33 8.52
N THR A 48 11.81 -11.06 7.27
CA THR A 48 12.44 -9.98 6.48
C THR A 48 12.23 -8.62 7.15
N THR A 49 11.01 -8.35 7.61
CA THR A 49 10.69 -7.09 8.30
C THR A 49 11.52 -6.94 9.57
N MET A 50 11.64 -8.00 10.36
CA MET A 50 12.44 -8.03 11.58
C MET A 50 13.91 -7.78 11.29
N LEU A 51 14.47 -8.46 10.29
CA LEU A 51 15.87 -8.29 9.89
C LEU A 51 16.14 -6.84 9.46
N ARG A 52 15.30 -6.27 8.58
CA ARG A 52 15.40 -4.87 8.17
C ARG A 52 15.28 -3.90 9.34
N ALA A 53 14.32 -4.14 10.24
CA ALA A 53 14.10 -3.31 11.41
C ALA A 53 15.31 -3.29 12.35
N LEU A 54 16.06 -4.39 12.41
CA LEU A 54 17.28 -4.55 13.18
C LEU A 54 18.47 -3.82 12.52
N TYR A 55 18.64 -3.89 11.19
CA TYR A 55 19.64 -3.08 10.48
C TYR A 55 19.33 -1.58 10.55
N ALA A 56 18.05 -1.19 10.54
CA ALA A 56 17.63 0.21 10.67
C ALA A 56 18.02 0.83 12.02
N LEU A 57 18.23 0.02 13.08
CA LEU A 57 18.74 0.51 14.37
C LEU A 57 20.15 1.09 14.26
N ALA A 58 20.92 0.69 13.24
CA ALA A 58 22.26 1.20 12.99
C ALA A 58 22.27 2.61 12.36
N ILE A 59 21.16 3.00 11.73
CA ILE A 59 21.01 4.21 10.91
C ILE A 59 20.29 5.31 11.69
N LEU A 60 19.24 4.96 12.45
CA LEU A 60 18.33 5.93 13.07
C LEU A 60 18.98 6.71 14.23
N PRO A 61 18.95 8.06 14.21
CA PRO A 61 19.47 8.90 15.28
C PRO A 61 18.40 9.17 16.35
N ASP A 62 17.85 8.14 16.99
CA ASP A 62 17.02 8.37 18.18
C ASP A 62 17.95 8.52 19.39
N GLY A 63 17.95 9.68 20.05
CA GLY A 63 18.83 10.00 21.18
C GLY A 63 18.86 8.90 22.26
N ASN A 64 19.92 8.88 23.07
CA ASN A 64 20.16 7.82 24.07
C ASN A 64 18.88 7.48 24.86
N ARG A 65 18.42 6.23 24.72
CA ARG A 65 17.28 5.67 25.45
C ARG A 65 17.75 4.39 26.13
N ARG A 66 18.16 4.51 27.41
CA ARG A 66 18.44 3.40 28.33
C ARG A 66 17.21 2.56 28.71
N MET A 67 16.11 2.69 27.98
CA MET A 67 14.90 1.94 28.25
C MET A 67 14.80 0.83 27.24
N MET A 68 14.65 -0.41 27.72
CA MET A 68 14.34 -1.56 26.88
C MET A 68 13.17 -1.24 25.95
N GLN A 69 13.42 -1.29 24.66
CA GLN A 69 12.44 -1.10 23.61
C GLN A 69 12.01 -2.46 23.05
N GLN A 70 10.85 -2.49 22.41
CA GLN A 70 10.30 -3.71 21.83
C GLN A 70 9.80 -3.46 20.41
N LYS A 71 10.02 -4.41 19.50
CA LYS A 71 9.34 -4.52 18.20
C LYS A 71 8.71 -5.89 18.06
N ILE A 72 7.49 -5.93 17.50
CA ILE A 72 6.77 -7.17 17.19
C ILE A 72 6.35 -7.12 15.72
N PHE A 73 6.66 -8.18 14.98
CA PHE A 73 6.21 -8.36 13.59
C PHE A 73 5.68 -9.79 13.45
N GLY A 74 4.36 -9.98 13.52
CA GLY A 74 3.75 -11.31 13.57
C GLY A 74 4.40 -12.18 14.66
N PRO A 75 4.98 -13.35 14.32
CA PRO A 75 5.65 -14.23 15.28
C PRO A 75 7.06 -13.76 15.68
N CYS A 76 7.60 -12.70 15.08
CA CYS A 76 8.95 -12.22 15.40
C CYS A 76 8.88 -11.16 16.51
N LYS A 77 9.70 -11.31 17.56
CA LYS A 77 9.81 -10.32 18.63
C LYS A 77 11.27 -9.94 18.88
N MET A 78 11.53 -8.65 19.03
CA MET A 78 12.85 -8.12 19.33
C MET A 78 12.77 -7.18 20.51
N PHE A 79 13.64 -7.38 21.48
CA PHE A 79 13.91 -6.44 22.55
C PHE A 79 15.28 -5.81 22.29
N TYR A 80 15.39 -4.49 22.47
CA TYR A 80 16.65 -3.81 22.24
C TYR A 80 16.85 -2.60 23.15
N GLU A 81 18.10 -2.27 23.41
CA GLU A 81 18.51 -1.09 24.17
C GLU A 81 19.57 -0.30 23.39
N ILE A 82 19.50 1.03 23.48
CA ILE A 82 20.55 1.94 22.97
C ILE A 82 21.40 2.36 24.16
N LEU A 83 22.66 1.94 24.15
CA LEU A 83 23.64 2.23 25.20
C LEU A 83 24.10 3.69 25.16
N ASP A 84 24.75 4.14 26.23
CA ASP A 84 25.27 5.52 26.33
C ASP A 84 26.27 5.89 25.24
N ASN A 85 27.05 4.91 24.76
CA ASN A 85 28.01 5.09 23.68
C ASN A 85 27.35 5.08 22.28
N GLY A 86 26.02 4.94 22.23
CA GLY A 86 25.22 4.89 21.02
C GLY A 86 25.11 3.52 20.38
N ASP A 87 25.80 2.49 20.88
CA ASP A 87 25.67 1.14 20.34
C ASP A 87 24.32 0.51 20.73
N VAL A 88 23.88 -0.47 19.94
CA VAL A 88 22.59 -1.13 20.12
C VAL A 88 22.81 -2.58 20.55
N GLN A 89 22.17 -2.97 21.64
CA GLN A 89 22.10 -4.36 22.08
C GLN A 89 20.72 -4.92 21.76
N VAL A 90 20.69 -6.12 21.15
CA VAL A 90 19.47 -6.77 20.71
C VAL A 90 19.34 -8.17 21.31
N ASP A 91 18.31 -8.37 22.11
CA ASP A 91 17.77 -9.67 22.49
C ASP A 91 16.69 -10.06 21.47
N LEU A 92 17.02 -10.98 20.57
CA LEU A 92 16.13 -11.43 19.49
C LEU A 92 15.40 -12.71 19.88
N PHE A 93 14.08 -12.74 19.67
CA PHE A 93 13.25 -13.91 19.86
C PHE A 93 12.44 -14.20 18.59
N VAL A 94 12.73 -15.34 17.94
CA VAL A 94 11.92 -15.83 16.82
C VAL A 94 10.98 -16.88 17.38
N VAL A 95 9.69 -16.56 17.45
CA VAL A 95 8.67 -17.54 17.85
C VAL A 95 8.48 -18.53 16.69
N ASP A 96 8.47 -19.82 17.01
CA ASP A 96 8.14 -20.91 16.08
C ASP A 96 6.72 -20.73 15.50
N GLU A 97 6.54 -21.15 14.25
CA GLU A 97 5.43 -20.86 13.31
C GLU A 97 4.04 -21.40 13.75
N ALA A 98 3.96 -22.02 14.92
CA ALA A 98 2.72 -22.54 15.52
C ALA A 98 2.02 -21.55 16.49
N LEU A 99 2.63 -20.42 16.83
CA LEU A 99 2.09 -19.46 17.79
C LEU A 99 1.11 -18.49 17.12
N GLU A 100 -0.17 -18.73 17.44
CA GLU A 100 -1.40 -18.06 16.99
C GLU A 100 -1.18 -17.04 15.88
N ALA A 101 -1.37 -17.49 14.64
CA ALA A 101 -1.60 -16.56 13.56
C ALA A 101 -2.65 -15.53 14.00
N PRO A 102 -2.51 -14.26 13.58
CA PRO A 102 -3.49 -13.24 13.87
C PRO A 102 -4.92 -13.77 13.67
N LYS A 103 -5.84 -13.38 14.55
CA LYS A 103 -7.23 -13.84 14.52
C LYS A 103 -7.76 -13.83 13.08
N HIS A 104 -8.69 -14.74 12.78
CA HIS A 104 -9.39 -14.79 11.49
C HIS A 104 -9.72 -13.36 11.00
N LYS A 105 -9.28 -13.03 9.78
CA LYS A 105 -9.44 -11.71 9.12
C LYS A 105 -8.68 -10.51 9.73
N ALA A 106 -7.58 -10.73 10.48
CA ALA A 106 -6.66 -9.66 10.85
C ALA A 106 -5.92 -9.04 9.65
N ALA A 107 -5.23 -7.92 9.84
CA ALA A 107 -4.36 -7.38 8.78
C ALA A 107 -3.21 -8.36 8.46
N GLY A 108 -2.90 -8.53 7.17
CA GLY A 108 -1.82 -9.39 6.70
C GLY A 108 -1.99 -9.84 5.25
N LEU A 109 -1.16 -10.79 4.86
CA LEU A 109 -1.17 -11.41 3.53
C LEU A 109 -2.13 -12.60 3.51
N TYR A 110 -3.01 -12.70 2.54
CA TYR A 110 -3.94 -13.82 2.36
C TYR A 110 -3.81 -14.42 0.96
N GLN A 111 -4.25 -15.67 0.80
CA GLN A 111 -4.52 -16.25 -0.51
C GLN A 111 -6.01 -16.18 -0.80
N ALA A 112 -6.40 -15.33 -1.73
CA ALA A 112 -7.75 -15.31 -2.27
C ALA A 112 -7.85 -16.35 -3.40
N LYS A 113 -8.80 -17.28 -3.29
CA LYS A 113 -9.01 -18.41 -4.21
C LYS A 113 -10.32 -18.25 -4.96
N TRP A 114 -10.42 -18.87 -6.13
CA TRP A 114 -11.69 -18.91 -6.84
C TRP A 114 -12.63 -19.93 -6.19
N ASP A 115 -13.73 -19.44 -5.63
CA ASP A 115 -14.84 -20.24 -5.14
C ASP A 115 -15.77 -20.59 -6.31
N VAL A 116 -15.93 -21.90 -6.56
CA VAL A 116 -16.76 -22.39 -7.67
C VAL A 116 -18.25 -22.27 -7.36
N ASP A 117 -18.62 -22.40 -6.09
CA ASP A 117 -20.01 -22.40 -5.65
C ASP A 117 -20.54 -20.96 -5.63
N GLU A 118 -19.76 -20.03 -5.08
CA GLU A 118 -20.10 -18.60 -5.05
C GLU A 118 -19.79 -17.89 -6.38
N ARG A 119 -18.97 -18.52 -7.24
CA ARG A 119 -18.46 -17.93 -8.49
C ARG A 119 -17.80 -16.57 -8.23
N ALA A 120 -16.98 -16.51 -7.20
CA ALA A 120 -16.33 -15.30 -6.73
C ALA A 120 -14.92 -15.61 -6.21
N TRP A 121 -14.08 -14.59 -6.13
CA TRP A 121 -12.83 -14.68 -5.40
C TRP A 121 -13.10 -14.53 -3.91
N SER A 122 -12.65 -15.46 -3.09
CA SER A 122 -12.90 -15.43 -1.65
C SER A 122 -11.65 -15.84 -0.87
N ILE A 123 -11.60 -15.43 0.39
CA ILE A 123 -10.63 -15.97 1.34
C ILE A 123 -11.28 -17.22 1.96
N PRO A 124 -10.68 -18.41 1.87
CA PRO A 124 -11.28 -19.61 2.45
C PRO A 124 -11.56 -19.46 3.94
N ASP A 125 -12.68 -19.99 4.41
CA ASP A 125 -13.07 -19.93 5.82
C ASP A 125 -11.99 -20.48 6.75
N GLY A 126 -11.74 -19.76 7.85
CA GLY A 126 -10.71 -20.13 8.81
C GLY A 126 -9.28 -19.77 8.40
N SER A 127 -9.09 -19.16 7.21
CA SER A 127 -7.78 -18.72 6.76
C SER A 127 -7.13 -17.72 7.70
N ARG A 128 -5.82 -17.83 7.77
CA ARG A 128 -4.93 -16.99 8.59
C ARG A 128 -3.98 -16.25 7.66
N PRO A 129 -3.43 -15.09 8.09
CA PRO A 129 -2.40 -14.45 7.30
C PRO A 129 -1.22 -15.37 7.02
N GLU A 130 -0.87 -15.50 5.74
CA GLU A 130 0.30 -16.18 5.25
C GLU A 130 1.58 -15.45 5.65
N VAL A 131 2.70 -16.16 5.64
CA VAL A 131 4.03 -15.57 5.89
C VAL A 131 4.77 -15.21 4.60
N SER A 132 4.28 -15.64 3.44
CA SER A 132 4.93 -15.39 2.16
C SER A 132 3.98 -15.49 0.98
N MET A 133 4.34 -14.83 -0.14
CA MET A 133 3.66 -15.03 -1.41
C MET A 133 4.17 -16.30 -2.09
N GLU A 134 3.28 -17.10 -2.66
CA GLU A 134 3.63 -18.28 -3.47
C GLU A 134 4.03 -17.85 -4.89
N LEU A 135 5.18 -17.18 -5.03
CA LEU A 135 5.59 -16.53 -6.28
C LEU A 135 5.84 -17.49 -7.47
N SER A 136 5.96 -18.79 -7.20
CA SER A 136 6.01 -19.82 -8.25
C SER A 136 4.63 -20.11 -8.86
N HIS A 137 3.55 -19.81 -8.14
CA HIS A 137 2.19 -19.93 -8.65
C HIS A 137 1.94 -18.84 -9.68
N LYS A 138 1.50 -19.26 -10.88
CA LYS A 138 1.25 -18.38 -12.03
C LYS A 138 -0.11 -18.70 -12.61
N TRP A 139 -0.81 -17.66 -13.03
CA TRP A 139 -2.06 -17.80 -13.76
C TRP A 139 -1.72 -18.17 -15.21
N GLY A 140 -1.59 -19.46 -15.51
CA GLY A 140 -1.16 -19.96 -16.82
C GLY A 140 0.24 -19.48 -17.20
N VAL A 141 0.40 -18.86 -18.37
CA VAL A 141 1.68 -18.32 -18.87
C VAL A 141 1.99 -16.92 -18.29
N MET A 142 1.12 -16.40 -17.43
CA MET A 142 1.29 -15.07 -16.83
C MET A 142 2.21 -15.10 -15.60
N ALA A 143 2.23 -13.99 -14.86
CA ALA A 143 2.94 -13.82 -13.61
C ALA A 143 2.10 -14.33 -12.42
N HIS A 144 2.71 -14.37 -11.23
CA HIS A 144 1.93 -14.40 -9.99
C HIS A 144 1.12 -13.10 -9.89
N MET A 145 -0.12 -13.18 -9.42
CA MET A 145 -0.99 -12.03 -9.21
C MET A 145 -0.99 -11.66 -7.73
N ALA A 146 -0.84 -10.37 -7.43
CA ALA A 146 -0.95 -9.86 -6.07
C ALA A 146 -1.72 -8.55 -6.03
N ALA A 147 -2.41 -8.29 -4.93
CA ALA A 147 -3.16 -7.08 -4.69
C ALA A 147 -2.74 -6.41 -3.38
N VAL A 148 -2.67 -5.07 -3.40
CA VAL A 148 -2.58 -4.24 -2.20
C VAL A 148 -3.92 -3.56 -2.02
N ALA A 149 -4.63 -3.91 -0.96
CA ALA A 149 -5.99 -3.45 -0.74
C ALA A 149 -6.03 -1.97 -0.33
N GLY A 150 -7.06 -1.27 -0.83
CA GLY A 150 -7.50 0.02 -0.31
C GLY A 150 -8.52 -0.16 0.81
N LYS A 151 -9.42 0.82 0.97
CA LYS A 151 -10.50 0.74 1.94
C LYS A 151 -11.63 -0.16 1.46
N PHE A 152 -11.97 -1.17 2.26
CA PHE A 152 -13.12 -2.06 2.10
C PHE A 152 -13.78 -2.31 3.47
N ASP A 153 -15.00 -2.86 3.47
CA ASP A 153 -15.68 -3.25 4.71
C ASP A 153 -14.90 -4.31 5.49
N ASP A 154 -14.43 -5.35 4.78
CA ASP A 154 -13.66 -6.45 5.32
C ASP A 154 -12.76 -7.11 4.25
N ALA A 155 -11.99 -8.10 4.68
CA ALA A 155 -11.04 -8.81 3.84
C ALA A 155 -11.72 -9.65 2.74
N ASP A 156 -12.94 -10.15 2.95
CA ASP A 156 -13.64 -10.97 1.96
C ASP A 156 -14.18 -10.09 0.84
N THR A 157 -14.78 -8.95 1.20
CA THR A 157 -15.21 -7.93 0.24
C THR A 157 -14.03 -7.42 -0.58
N ALA A 158 -12.88 -7.22 0.07
CA ALA A 158 -11.65 -6.88 -0.63
C ALA A 158 -11.21 -8.00 -1.59
N ALA A 159 -11.29 -9.27 -1.16
CA ALA A 159 -10.91 -10.41 -1.98
C ALA A 159 -11.77 -10.58 -3.23
N GLU A 160 -13.08 -10.42 -3.09
CA GLU A 160 -14.02 -10.49 -4.20
C GLU A 160 -13.74 -9.38 -5.22
N LYS A 161 -13.79 -8.13 -4.77
CA LYS A 161 -13.69 -6.96 -5.64
C LYS A 161 -12.31 -6.85 -6.30
N LEU A 162 -11.24 -7.06 -5.54
CA LEU A 162 -9.88 -6.98 -6.10
C LEU A 162 -9.59 -8.12 -7.06
N GLY A 163 -10.20 -9.29 -6.88
CA GLY A 163 -10.15 -10.38 -7.85
C GLY A 163 -10.72 -9.93 -9.20
N THR A 164 -11.91 -9.33 -9.22
CA THR A 164 -12.50 -8.75 -10.43
C THR A 164 -11.65 -7.60 -11.01
N HIS A 165 -11.02 -6.79 -10.16
CA HIS A 165 -10.13 -5.72 -10.64
C HIS A 165 -8.86 -6.28 -11.31
N ILE A 166 -8.30 -7.38 -10.80
CA ILE A 166 -7.18 -8.08 -11.44
C ILE A 166 -7.60 -8.59 -12.81
N GLU A 167 -8.78 -9.23 -12.90
CA GLU A 167 -9.34 -9.70 -14.17
C GLU A 167 -9.45 -8.55 -15.18
N ASN A 168 -10.05 -7.42 -14.80
CA ASN A 168 -10.20 -6.25 -15.67
C ASN A 168 -8.87 -5.58 -16.05
N ALA A 169 -7.87 -5.63 -15.18
CA ALA A 169 -6.58 -4.97 -15.41
C ALA A 169 -5.65 -5.79 -16.33
N TRP A 170 -5.74 -7.11 -16.29
CA TRP A 170 -4.70 -8.00 -16.85
C TRP A 170 -5.23 -9.07 -17.80
N LEU A 171 -6.52 -9.38 -17.78
CA LEU A 171 -7.11 -10.47 -18.54
C LEU A 171 -8.06 -9.94 -19.60
N ASN A 172 -8.15 -10.69 -20.69
CA ASN A 172 -9.17 -10.47 -21.71
C ASN A 172 -10.43 -11.27 -21.34
N ASN A 173 -11.61 -10.72 -21.62
CA ASN A 173 -12.89 -11.36 -21.29
C ASN A 173 -13.03 -12.79 -21.82
N ASP A 174 -12.45 -13.08 -22.99
CA ASP A 174 -12.52 -14.38 -23.65
C ASP A 174 -11.71 -15.48 -22.92
N GLU A 175 -10.80 -15.09 -22.01
CA GLU A 175 -9.89 -16.00 -21.33
C GLU A 175 -10.19 -16.17 -19.82
N ILE A 176 -11.08 -15.37 -19.25
CA ILE A 176 -11.36 -15.32 -17.80
C ILE A 176 -11.73 -16.71 -17.23
N SER A 177 -12.46 -17.53 -17.97
CA SER A 177 -12.86 -18.88 -17.54
C SER A 177 -11.68 -19.83 -17.30
N TYR A 178 -10.56 -19.64 -18.00
CA TYR A 178 -9.33 -20.42 -17.79
C TYR A 178 -8.64 -20.07 -16.47
N TYR A 179 -8.90 -18.87 -15.94
CA TYR A 179 -8.29 -18.36 -14.72
C TYR A 179 -9.16 -18.56 -13.48
N ARG A 180 -10.49 -18.59 -13.65
CA ARG A 180 -11.48 -18.90 -12.62
C ARG A 180 -11.52 -20.40 -12.30
N GLN A 181 -10.45 -20.89 -11.67
CA GLN A 181 -10.23 -22.30 -11.35
C GLN A 181 -9.90 -22.47 -9.86
N PRO A 182 -10.35 -23.53 -9.18
CA PRO A 182 -10.08 -23.76 -7.75
C PRO A 182 -8.59 -23.78 -7.37
N SER A 183 -7.73 -24.17 -8.32
CA SER A 183 -6.28 -24.21 -8.15
C SER A 183 -5.60 -22.85 -8.29
N ASN A 184 -6.31 -21.83 -8.77
CA ASN A 184 -5.78 -20.48 -8.90
C ASN A 184 -6.07 -19.64 -7.65
N HIS A 185 -5.07 -18.87 -7.28
CA HIS A 185 -5.16 -17.90 -6.21
C HIS A 185 -4.36 -16.65 -6.55
N TYR A 186 -4.64 -15.56 -5.87
CA TYR A 186 -3.77 -14.40 -5.86
C TYR A 186 -3.43 -14.00 -4.43
N SER A 187 -2.29 -13.33 -4.27
CA SER A 187 -1.83 -12.83 -2.98
C SER A 187 -2.54 -11.52 -2.64
N LEU A 188 -3.35 -11.48 -1.59
CA LEU A 188 -4.04 -10.28 -1.12
C LEU A 188 -3.35 -9.71 0.12
N PHE A 189 -2.75 -8.53 0.02
CA PHE A 189 -2.26 -7.81 1.19
C PHE A 189 -3.35 -6.88 1.76
N TRP A 190 -3.97 -7.32 2.85
CA TRP A 190 -5.04 -6.63 3.57
C TRP A 190 -4.49 -5.84 4.75
N MET A 191 -4.65 -4.52 4.77
CA MET A 191 -4.14 -3.65 5.84
C MET A 191 -5.18 -3.35 6.91
N ASN A 192 -6.37 -3.95 6.86
CA ASN A 192 -7.49 -3.66 7.77
C ASN A 192 -7.77 -2.16 7.93
N ASN A 193 -7.72 -1.42 6.82
CA ASN A 193 -7.90 0.02 6.75
C ASN A 193 -6.85 0.88 7.52
N GLU A 194 -5.72 0.30 7.96
CA GLU A 194 -4.65 0.99 8.70
C GLU A 194 -3.53 1.56 7.80
N PHE A 195 -3.89 2.35 6.77
CA PHE A 195 -2.95 2.80 5.71
C PHE A 195 -1.82 3.74 6.16
N THR A 196 -1.87 4.23 7.40
CA THR A 196 -0.84 5.09 7.99
C THR A 196 0.07 4.34 8.96
N SER A 197 -0.23 3.08 9.25
CA SER A 197 0.57 2.23 10.15
C SER A 197 1.96 2.00 9.58
N LYS A 198 2.97 2.23 10.43
CA LYS A 198 4.37 1.95 10.08
C LYS A 198 4.61 0.46 9.86
N ASP A 199 3.93 -0.39 10.61
CA ASP A 199 4.09 -1.84 10.50
C ASP A 199 3.55 -2.34 9.15
N GLN A 200 2.41 -1.82 8.69
CA GLN A 200 1.86 -2.15 7.37
C GLN A 200 2.77 -1.71 6.23
N LEU A 201 3.35 -0.51 6.33
CA LEU A 201 4.36 -0.04 5.38
C LEU A 201 5.58 -0.95 5.36
N ASP A 202 6.09 -1.33 6.53
CA ASP A 202 7.26 -2.16 6.72
C ASP A 202 7.05 -3.60 6.19
N HIS A 203 5.85 -4.15 6.35
CA HIS A 203 5.44 -5.43 5.76
C HIS A 203 5.38 -5.35 4.23
N LEU A 204 4.77 -4.31 3.66
CA LEU A 204 4.67 -4.12 2.22
C LEU A 204 6.05 -3.98 1.56
N ILE A 205 6.95 -3.20 2.17
CA ILE A 205 8.36 -3.11 1.74
C ILE A 205 8.98 -4.51 1.68
N SER A 206 8.77 -5.32 2.71
CA SER A 206 9.34 -6.68 2.79
C SER A 206 8.77 -7.62 1.73
N LEU A 207 7.47 -7.53 1.41
CA LEU A 207 6.84 -8.29 0.33
C LEU A 207 7.43 -7.92 -1.04
N ILE A 208 7.61 -6.63 -1.33
CA ILE A 208 8.26 -6.15 -2.56
C ILE A 208 9.70 -6.68 -2.68
N GLN A 209 10.47 -6.60 -1.59
CA GLN A 209 11.86 -7.10 -1.55
C GLN A 209 11.95 -8.62 -1.65
N MET A 210 10.98 -9.37 -1.12
CA MET A 210 10.91 -10.83 -1.29
C MET A 210 10.71 -11.19 -2.76
N ALA A 211 9.77 -10.54 -3.45
CA ALA A 211 9.56 -10.74 -4.87
C ALA A 211 10.80 -10.37 -5.70
N GLN A 212 11.44 -9.26 -5.36
CA GLN A 212 12.67 -8.78 -6.00
C GLN A 212 13.82 -9.79 -5.86
N ARG A 213 14.00 -10.39 -4.67
CA ARG A 213 15.01 -11.44 -4.44
C ARG A 213 14.77 -12.69 -5.27
N LYS A 214 13.52 -13.15 -5.29
CA LYS A 214 13.14 -14.38 -5.98
C LYS A 214 13.23 -14.25 -7.50
N GLN A 215 13.24 -13.03 -8.04
CA GLN A 215 13.33 -12.77 -9.48
C GLN A 215 12.22 -13.49 -10.26
N GLU A 216 11.06 -13.63 -9.64
CA GLU A 216 9.85 -14.13 -10.28
C GLU A 216 9.03 -12.97 -10.84
N SER A 217 8.33 -13.24 -11.94
CA SER A 217 7.42 -12.27 -12.52
C SER A 217 6.21 -12.09 -11.62
N LEU A 218 5.92 -10.84 -11.24
CA LEU A 218 4.83 -10.49 -10.33
C LEU A 218 4.02 -9.31 -10.90
N ARG A 219 2.70 -9.42 -10.86
CA ARG A 219 1.78 -8.35 -11.26
C ARG A 219 1.00 -7.87 -10.05
N TRP A 220 1.23 -6.61 -9.69
CA TRP A 220 0.54 -5.92 -8.61
C TRP A 220 -0.71 -5.22 -9.15
N LEU A 221 -1.83 -5.40 -8.46
CA LEU A 221 -2.96 -4.49 -8.48
C LEU A 221 -2.95 -3.68 -7.18
N VAL A 222 -2.78 -2.37 -7.27
CA VAL A 222 -2.74 -1.50 -6.08
C VAL A 222 -3.97 -0.61 -6.07
N HIS A 223 -4.79 -0.75 -5.02
CA HIS A 223 -6.11 -0.13 -4.98
C HIS A 223 -6.25 0.95 -3.91
N GLY A 224 -7.03 2.00 -4.21
CA GLY A 224 -7.50 2.95 -3.19
C GLY A 224 -6.37 3.59 -2.39
N GLU A 225 -6.57 3.68 -1.08
CA GLU A 225 -5.62 4.19 -0.09
C GLU A 225 -4.35 3.32 0.03
N GLY A 226 -4.41 2.07 -0.44
CA GLY A 226 -3.24 1.21 -0.55
C GLY A 226 -2.20 1.76 -1.51
N ALA A 227 -2.59 2.58 -2.48
CA ALA A 227 -1.66 3.29 -3.36
C ALA A 227 -0.73 4.24 -2.61
N ALA A 228 -1.23 4.98 -1.61
CA ALA A 228 -0.38 5.84 -0.80
C ALA A 228 0.65 5.04 0.02
N CYS A 229 0.26 3.88 0.54
CA CYS A 229 1.17 2.98 1.25
C CYS A 229 2.24 2.43 0.30
N PHE A 230 1.84 1.99 -0.88
CA PHE A 230 2.74 1.50 -1.93
C PHE A 230 3.74 2.57 -2.39
N VAL A 231 3.28 3.81 -2.59
CA VAL A 231 4.15 4.96 -2.91
C VAL A 231 5.19 5.20 -1.82
N LYS A 232 4.80 5.15 -0.54
CA LYS A 232 5.74 5.27 0.58
C LYS A 232 6.75 4.13 0.59
N ALA A 233 6.32 2.91 0.30
CA ALA A 233 7.19 1.73 0.24
C ALA A 233 8.26 1.88 -0.85
N LEU A 234 7.86 2.27 -2.08
CA LEU A 234 8.80 2.51 -3.17
C LEU A 234 9.76 3.68 -2.88
N ASN A 235 9.27 4.77 -2.30
CA ASN A 235 10.13 5.89 -1.89
C ASN A 235 11.15 5.48 -0.82
N TYR A 236 10.75 4.63 0.13
CA TYR A 236 11.67 4.08 1.13
C TYR A 236 12.79 3.28 0.46
N LEU A 237 12.44 2.37 -0.45
CA LEU A 237 13.38 1.53 -1.19
C LEU A 237 14.36 2.37 -2.02
N ASN A 238 13.86 3.39 -2.73
CA ASN A 238 14.68 4.28 -3.53
C ASN A 238 15.64 5.17 -2.72
N SER A 239 15.28 5.50 -1.48
CA SER A 239 16.05 6.45 -0.65
C SER A 239 17.03 5.75 0.30
N ASN A 240 16.86 4.45 0.55
CA ASN A 240 17.67 3.70 1.52
C ASN A 240 18.33 2.47 0.88
N PRO A 241 19.15 2.64 -0.18
CA PRO A 241 19.76 1.53 -0.91
C PRO A 241 20.57 0.61 0.01
N ALA A 242 21.27 1.14 1.02
CA ALA A 242 22.04 0.32 1.97
C ALA A 242 21.19 -0.62 2.84
N SER A 243 19.94 -0.24 3.19
CA SER A 243 19.01 -1.13 3.90
C SER A 243 18.38 -2.17 2.96
N SER A 244 18.37 -1.92 1.65
CA SER A 244 17.95 -2.88 0.64
C SER A 244 19.09 -3.76 0.13
N ASP A 245 20.34 -3.29 0.08
CA ASP A 245 21.51 -4.01 -0.46
C ASP A 245 21.86 -5.24 0.39
N ILE A 246 21.63 -5.15 1.70
CA ILE A 246 21.78 -6.28 2.65
C ILE A 246 20.74 -7.39 2.39
N HIS A 247 19.65 -7.08 1.67
CA HIS A 247 18.58 -8.02 1.35
C HIS A 247 18.45 -8.30 -0.15
N VAL A 248 18.99 -7.48 -1.04
CA VAL A 248 18.81 -7.55 -2.48
C VAL A 248 20.11 -7.12 -3.14
N ALA A 249 20.92 -8.08 -3.56
CA ALA A 249 22.08 -7.77 -4.39
C ALA A 249 21.61 -7.08 -5.69
N GLN A 250 21.77 -5.77 -5.82
CA GLN A 250 21.82 -4.96 -7.06
C GLN A 250 20.80 -5.24 -8.19
N ARG A 251 19.66 -5.90 -7.92
CA ARG A 251 18.66 -6.23 -8.95
C ARG A 251 17.50 -5.25 -8.86
N GLY A 252 17.02 -4.72 -9.98
CA GLY A 252 15.90 -3.79 -9.98
C GLY A 252 14.55 -4.50 -9.80
N LEU A 253 13.48 -3.74 -9.89
CA LEU A 253 12.10 -4.23 -9.84
C LEU A 253 11.54 -4.61 -11.22
N GLU A 254 12.40 -4.84 -12.23
CA GLU A 254 11.99 -4.97 -13.64
C GLU A 254 11.08 -6.15 -13.95
N LYS A 255 11.10 -7.20 -13.12
CA LYS A 255 10.19 -8.36 -13.25
C LYS A 255 8.84 -8.14 -12.59
N GLN A 256 8.66 -7.00 -11.93
CA GLN A 256 7.41 -6.64 -11.29
C GLN A 256 6.71 -5.59 -12.14
N SER A 257 5.40 -5.76 -12.31
CA SER A 257 4.55 -4.81 -13.01
C SER A 257 3.42 -4.37 -12.09
N VAL A 258 2.92 -3.15 -12.26
CA VAL A 258 1.85 -2.61 -11.41
C VAL A 258 0.76 -1.95 -12.23
N PHE A 259 -0.48 -2.24 -11.84
CA PHE A 259 -1.68 -1.54 -12.28
C PHE A 259 -2.33 -0.88 -11.07
N PHE A 260 -2.71 0.39 -11.19
CA PHE A 260 -3.37 1.13 -10.11
C PHE A 260 -4.88 1.22 -10.35
N SER A 261 -5.69 0.89 -9.35
CA SER A 261 -7.15 0.98 -9.42
C SER A 261 -7.65 1.99 -8.38
N ASN A 262 -8.31 3.05 -8.84
CA ASN A 262 -8.82 4.14 -8.01
C ASN A 262 -7.81 4.64 -6.95
N PRO A 263 -6.56 4.97 -7.32
CA PRO A 263 -5.53 5.26 -6.34
C PRO A 263 -5.86 6.55 -5.57
N ARG A 264 -5.67 6.51 -4.25
CA ARG A 264 -5.93 7.63 -3.34
C ARG A 264 -4.69 7.98 -2.53
N GLY A 265 -4.56 9.28 -2.24
CA GLY A 265 -3.53 9.82 -1.36
C GLY A 265 -2.65 10.87 -2.01
N LYS A 266 -1.62 11.30 -1.28
CA LYS A 266 -0.64 12.25 -1.83
C LYS A 266 0.24 11.54 -2.85
N THR A 267 0.63 12.26 -3.90
CA THR A 267 1.54 11.77 -4.96
C THR A 267 1.04 10.48 -5.64
N THR A 268 -0.28 10.35 -5.79
CA THR A 268 -0.92 9.23 -6.49
C THR A 268 -1.60 9.67 -7.80
N SER A 269 -1.18 10.80 -8.37
CA SER A 269 -1.59 11.15 -9.75
C SER A 269 -0.94 10.19 -10.74
N LYS A 270 -1.54 10.00 -11.91
CA LYS A 270 -0.99 9.14 -12.97
C LYS A 270 0.48 9.48 -13.26
N ASN A 271 0.78 10.76 -13.41
CA ASN A 271 2.14 11.22 -13.73
C ASN A 271 3.12 10.92 -12.58
N ASP A 272 2.70 11.15 -11.33
CA ASP A 272 3.55 10.84 -10.16
C ASP A 272 3.81 9.34 -10.05
N LEU A 273 2.78 8.52 -10.24
CA LEU A 273 2.86 7.05 -10.15
C LEU A 273 3.74 6.48 -11.26
N GLU A 274 3.56 6.92 -12.51
CA GLU A 274 4.38 6.50 -13.64
C GLU A 274 5.86 6.88 -13.45
N ALA A 275 6.13 8.11 -12.99
CA ALA A 275 7.47 8.58 -12.69
C ALA A 275 8.12 7.78 -11.55
N LEU A 276 7.36 7.49 -10.48
CA LEU A 276 7.85 6.69 -9.36
C LEU A 276 8.14 5.24 -9.77
N CYS A 277 7.28 4.63 -10.57
CA CYS A 277 7.50 3.27 -11.09
C CYS A 277 8.78 3.23 -11.92
N LYS A 278 8.95 4.16 -12.86
CA LYS A 278 10.17 4.30 -13.68
C LYS A 278 11.42 4.48 -12.82
N LYS A 279 11.37 5.36 -11.81
CA LYS A 279 12.47 5.60 -10.88
C LYS A 279 12.86 4.33 -10.10
N SER A 280 11.87 3.53 -9.72
CA SER A 280 12.07 2.30 -8.95
C SER A 280 12.42 1.08 -9.82
N GLY A 281 12.45 1.24 -11.15
CA GLY A 281 12.63 0.13 -12.10
C GLY A 281 11.42 -0.79 -12.23
N LEU A 282 10.24 -0.37 -11.76
CA LEU A 282 8.98 -1.12 -11.81
C LEU A 282 8.24 -0.83 -13.12
N VAL A 283 7.63 -1.85 -13.74
CA VAL A 283 6.86 -1.67 -14.99
C VAL A 283 5.47 -1.11 -14.66
N PHE A 284 5.19 0.14 -15.06
CA PHE A 284 3.86 0.71 -14.97
C PHE A 284 2.98 0.18 -16.11
N GLN A 285 1.93 -0.58 -15.78
CA GLN A 285 1.02 -1.14 -16.76
C GLN A 285 -0.14 -0.20 -17.10
N GLY A 286 -0.69 0.47 -16.08
CA GLY A 286 -1.88 1.28 -16.27
C GLY A 286 -2.51 1.78 -14.98
N ILE A 287 -3.56 2.55 -15.17
CA ILE A 287 -4.35 3.14 -14.09
C ILE A 287 -5.81 3.19 -14.51
N ASN A 288 -6.69 2.75 -13.62
CA ASN A 288 -8.13 2.96 -13.68
C ASN A 288 -8.50 4.01 -12.63
N ILE A 289 -9.18 5.09 -13.03
CA ILE A 289 -9.54 6.20 -12.14
C ILE A 289 -11.05 6.39 -12.16
N ASN A 290 -11.67 6.30 -10.98
CA ASN A 290 -13.01 6.80 -10.77
C ASN A 290 -13.00 8.34 -10.82
N LYS A 291 -13.41 8.90 -11.96
CA LYS A 291 -13.52 10.36 -12.18
C LYS A 291 -14.44 11.07 -11.19
N ARG A 292 -15.27 10.32 -10.47
CA ARG A 292 -16.19 10.85 -9.47
C ARG A 292 -15.52 11.02 -8.08
N ASP A 293 -14.34 10.44 -7.85
CA ASP A 293 -13.58 10.57 -6.58
C ASP A 293 -12.74 11.86 -6.51
N VAL A 294 -13.40 13.01 -6.66
CA VAL A 294 -12.76 14.33 -6.83
C VAL A 294 -12.00 14.79 -5.58
N ILE A 295 -12.33 14.28 -4.38
CA ILE A 295 -11.63 14.67 -3.15
C ILE A 295 -10.35 13.87 -2.96
N HIS A 296 -10.37 12.56 -3.13
CA HIS A 296 -9.24 11.73 -2.73
C HIS A 296 -8.29 11.39 -3.87
N ASN A 297 -8.76 11.49 -5.12
CA ASN A 297 -7.94 11.29 -6.31
C ASN A 297 -7.51 12.63 -6.94
N PRO A 298 -6.20 12.89 -7.09
CA PRO A 298 -5.69 14.16 -7.61
C PRO A 298 -6.00 14.39 -9.10
N ASP A 299 -6.07 13.33 -9.91
CA ASP A 299 -6.39 13.44 -11.35
C ASP A 299 -7.87 13.76 -11.55
N ALA A 300 -8.76 13.04 -10.88
CA ALA A 300 -10.21 13.33 -10.87
C ALA A 300 -10.49 14.75 -10.37
N ARG A 301 -9.72 15.21 -9.37
CA ARG A 301 -9.76 16.60 -8.90
C ARG A 301 -9.41 17.59 -10.00
N SER A 302 -8.28 17.37 -10.66
CA SER A 302 -7.78 18.25 -11.72
C SER A 302 -8.77 18.33 -12.89
N GLU A 303 -9.33 17.18 -13.30
CA GLU A 303 -10.33 17.10 -14.37
C GLU A 303 -11.61 17.86 -14.00
N ALA A 304 -12.15 17.67 -12.79
CA ALA A 304 -13.35 18.37 -12.33
C ALA A 304 -13.16 19.90 -12.26
N VAL A 305 -11.99 20.37 -11.79
CA VAL A 305 -11.66 21.80 -11.79
C VAL A 305 -11.55 22.34 -13.22
N GLY A 306 -10.95 21.57 -14.15
CA GLY A 306 -10.88 21.90 -15.56
C GLY A 306 -12.26 22.04 -16.21
N GLU A 307 -13.15 21.07 -15.97
CA GLU A 307 -14.53 21.11 -16.47
C GLU A 307 -15.28 22.34 -15.97
N LEU A 308 -15.22 22.65 -14.67
CA LEU A 308 -15.88 23.83 -14.09
C LEU A 308 -15.38 25.13 -14.70
N LYS A 309 -14.06 25.27 -14.90
CA LYS A 309 -13.48 26.43 -15.59
C LYS A 309 -13.99 26.54 -17.03
N SER A 310 -14.07 25.42 -17.75
CA SER A 310 -14.55 25.41 -19.14
C SER A 310 -16.02 25.80 -19.28
N ILE A 311 -16.86 25.37 -18.34
CA ILE A 311 -18.28 25.74 -18.24
C ILE A 311 -18.39 27.24 -17.92
N GLY A 312 -17.58 27.73 -16.97
CA GLY A 312 -17.49 29.16 -16.64
C GLY A 312 -17.13 30.02 -17.86
N ALA A 313 -16.10 29.63 -18.62
CA ALA A 313 -15.69 30.33 -19.83
C ALA A 313 -16.80 30.41 -20.88
N LYS A 314 -17.52 29.31 -21.12
CA LYS A 314 -18.65 29.26 -22.08
C LYS A 314 -19.84 30.14 -21.64
N LEU A 315 -20.08 30.29 -20.34
CA LEU A 315 -21.18 31.09 -19.81
C LEU A 315 -20.86 32.58 -19.69
N THR A 316 -19.59 32.94 -19.50
CA THR A 316 -19.15 34.34 -19.51
C THR A 316 -19.37 34.99 -20.88
N LEU A 317 -19.37 34.18 -21.94
CA LEU A 317 -19.72 34.58 -23.31
C LEU A 317 -21.24 34.71 -23.55
N GLY A 318 -22.10 34.23 -22.63
CA GLY A 318 -23.56 34.12 -22.82
C GLY A 318 -24.45 35.05 -21.97
N GLY A 319 -23.89 35.84 -21.05
CA GLY A 319 -24.64 36.82 -20.23
C GLY A 319 -24.60 36.57 -18.71
N GLY A 320 -24.50 37.66 -17.94
CA GLY A 320 -23.99 37.74 -16.56
C GLY A 320 -24.73 37.05 -15.42
N ILE A 321 -25.78 36.26 -15.66
CA ILE A 321 -26.56 35.61 -14.59
C ILE A 321 -25.85 34.32 -14.09
N GLY A 322 -24.95 33.72 -14.88
CA GLY A 322 -24.23 32.49 -14.51
C GLY A 322 -22.99 32.67 -13.63
N ALA A 323 -22.43 33.89 -13.53
CA ALA A 323 -21.13 34.12 -12.89
C ALA A 323 -21.17 33.97 -11.35
N VAL A 324 -22.28 34.36 -10.70
CA VAL A 324 -22.44 34.31 -9.24
C VAL A 324 -22.52 32.86 -8.74
N GLY A 325 -23.33 32.01 -9.39
CA GLY A 325 -23.44 30.59 -9.06
C GLY A 325 -22.12 29.81 -9.25
N LEU A 326 -21.33 30.18 -10.26
CA LEU A 326 -20.01 29.57 -10.51
C LEU A 326 -18.97 29.97 -9.45
N SER A 327 -18.97 31.22 -9.00
CA SER A 327 -18.08 31.66 -7.93
C SER A 327 -18.37 30.94 -6.60
N GLY A 328 -19.65 30.71 -6.28
CA GLY A 328 -20.06 29.93 -5.11
C GLY A 328 -19.65 28.45 -5.21
N ALA A 329 -19.81 27.85 -6.39
CA ALA A 329 -19.39 26.47 -6.63
C ALA A 329 -17.86 26.30 -6.53
N ALA A 330 -17.07 27.19 -7.14
CA ALA A 330 -15.62 27.16 -7.04
C ALA A 330 -15.14 27.35 -5.59
N THR A 331 -15.70 28.33 -4.88
CA THR A 331 -15.37 28.58 -3.45
C THR A 331 -15.72 27.37 -2.59
N SER A 332 -16.84 26.71 -2.85
CA SER A 332 -17.23 25.51 -2.11
C SER A 332 -16.29 24.32 -2.35
N LEU A 333 -15.75 24.19 -3.57
CA LEU A 333 -14.73 23.19 -3.88
C LEU A 333 -13.40 23.51 -3.21
N ASP A 334 -12.97 24.77 -3.25
CA ASP A 334 -11.76 25.21 -2.55
C ASP A 334 -11.87 24.99 -1.03
N MET A 335 -13.04 25.24 -0.44
CA MET A 335 -13.32 24.93 0.97
C MET A 335 -13.34 23.42 1.25
N ALA A 336 -13.90 22.62 0.33
CA ALA A 336 -13.89 21.17 0.43
C ALA A 336 -12.48 20.56 0.32
N PHE A 337 -11.60 21.18 -0.47
CA PHE A 337 -10.22 20.72 -0.66
C PHE A 337 -9.26 21.19 0.44
N SER A 338 -9.55 22.34 1.07
CA SER A 338 -8.71 22.92 2.11
C SER A 338 -9.03 22.39 3.51
N THR A 339 -10.21 21.82 3.72
CA THR A 339 -10.59 21.27 5.02
C THR A 339 -10.00 19.88 5.27
N GLN A 340 -9.56 19.63 6.51
CA GLN A 340 -9.06 18.33 6.95
C GLN A 340 -10.19 17.41 7.45
N SER A 341 -11.41 17.93 7.63
CA SER A 341 -12.57 17.16 8.09
C SER A 341 -13.36 16.64 6.90
N ALA A 342 -13.49 15.32 6.80
CA ALA A 342 -14.32 14.68 5.78
C ALA A 342 -15.77 15.16 5.82
N ILE A 343 -16.34 15.34 7.03
CA ILE A 343 -17.72 15.84 7.22
C ILE A 343 -17.84 17.28 6.73
N ALA A 344 -16.86 18.14 7.03
CA ALA A 344 -16.85 19.50 6.52
C ALA A 344 -16.67 19.55 5.00
N ALA A 345 -15.79 18.71 4.45
CA ALA A 345 -15.60 18.58 3.01
C ALA A 345 -16.90 18.16 2.31
N SER A 346 -17.62 17.19 2.90
CA SER A 346 -18.94 16.79 2.43
C SER A 346 -19.94 17.95 2.47
N GLY A 347 -19.98 18.70 3.58
CA GLY A 347 -20.85 19.86 3.73
C GLY A 347 -20.59 20.95 2.69
N PHE A 348 -19.32 21.25 2.41
CA PHE A 348 -18.93 22.22 1.39
C PHE A 348 -19.28 21.75 -0.02
N LEU A 349 -19.02 20.49 -0.37
CA LEU A 349 -19.47 19.95 -1.66
C LEU A 349 -20.98 19.95 -1.81
N LEU A 350 -21.74 19.74 -0.73
CA LEU A 350 -23.20 19.70 -0.76
C LEU A 350 -23.75 21.12 -0.96
N ALA A 351 -23.12 22.11 -0.33
CA ALA A 351 -23.41 23.52 -0.56
C ALA A 351 -23.10 23.91 -2.01
N GLY A 352 -21.94 23.50 -2.55
CA GLY A 352 -21.60 23.67 -3.97
C GLY A 352 -22.62 23.06 -4.91
N TYR A 353 -23.06 21.84 -4.61
CA TYR A 353 -24.11 21.14 -5.34
C TYR A 353 -25.42 21.94 -5.34
N LEU A 354 -25.87 22.46 -4.19
CA LEU A 354 -27.10 23.25 -4.11
C LEU A 354 -27.00 24.51 -4.96
N VAL A 355 -25.86 25.20 -4.93
CA VAL A 355 -25.60 26.40 -5.76
C VAL A 355 -25.64 26.08 -7.25
N VAL A 356 -25.01 24.96 -7.68
CA VAL A 356 -25.04 24.51 -9.09
C VAL A 356 -26.43 24.03 -9.49
N LYS A 357 -27.13 23.29 -8.62
CA LYS A 357 -28.47 22.75 -8.87
C LYS A 357 -29.50 23.86 -9.01
N GLU A 358 -29.45 24.88 -8.16
CA GLU A 358 -30.35 26.04 -8.22
C GLU A 358 -30.08 26.89 -9.46
N SER A 359 -28.81 27.04 -9.86
CA SER A 359 -28.42 27.83 -11.03
C SER A 359 -28.64 27.10 -12.39
N PHE A 360 -28.65 25.77 -12.42
CA PHE A 360 -28.54 25.00 -13.68
C PHE A 360 -29.55 23.84 -13.85
N LYS A 361 -30.80 24.00 -13.38
CA LYS A 361 -31.88 22.99 -13.41
C LYS A 361 -32.18 22.27 -14.73
N LYS A 362 -31.53 22.54 -15.88
CA LYS A 362 -31.91 21.90 -17.16
C LYS A 362 -30.83 21.26 -18.05
N ASN A 363 -29.51 21.52 -17.96
CA ASN A 363 -28.61 21.14 -19.07
C ASN A 363 -27.19 20.61 -18.75
N SER A 364 -26.86 20.17 -17.53
CA SER A 364 -25.48 19.75 -17.22
C SER A 364 -25.38 18.27 -16.82
N ALA A 365 -24.51 17.51 -17.51
CA ALA A 365 -24.11 16.16 -17.12
C ALA A 365 -23.39 16.13 -15.75
N TYR A 366 -22.72 17.23 -15.39
CA TYR A 366 -22.04 17.41 -14.11
C TYR A 366 -23.04 17.40 -12.94
N ALA A 367 -24.16 18.14 -13.04
CA ALA A 367 -25.19 18.19 -11.99
C ALA A 367 -25.86 16.83 -11.72
N ARG A 368 -25.90 15.94 -12.73
CA ARG A 368 -26.42 14.56 -12.62
C ARG A 368 -25.40 13.57 -12.05
N ASN A 369 -24.10 13.85 -12.18
CA ASN A 369 -23.01 12.97 -11.72
C ASN A 369 -22.54 13.24 -10.28
N ILE A 370 -22.94 14.34 -9.64
CA ILE A 370 -22.49 14.72 -8.29
C ILE A 370 -22.94 13.73 -7.21
N GLN A 371 -24.15 13.16 -7.27
CA GLN A 371 -24.53 12.09 -6.33
C GLN A 371 -23.60 10.87 -6.44
N GLY A 372 -23.18 10.53 -7.66
CA GLY A 372 -22.15 9.52 -7.89
C GLY A 372 -20.77 9.94 -7.38
N ALA A 373 -20.45 11.24 -7.41
CA ALA A 373 -19.23 11.80 -6.79
C ALA A 373 -19.24 11.67 -5.27
N PHE A 374 -20.37 11.94 -4.62
CA PHE A 374 -20.52 11.71 -3.18
C PHE A 374 -20.38 10.24 -2.82
N ALA A 375 -21.06 9.34 -3.54
CA ALA A 375 -21.00 7.90 -3.29
C ALA A 375 -19.59 7.32 -3.55
N ALA A 376 -18.89 7.81 -4.58
CA ALA A 376 -17.50 7.44 -4.87
C ALA A 376 -16.55 7.97 -3.80
N THR A 377 -16.74 9.23 -3.39
CA THR A 377 -15.78 9.91 -2.51
C THR A 377 -15.91 9.47 -1.05
N PHE A 378 -17.13 9.39 -0.53
CA PHE A 378 -17.39 9.16 0.89
C PHE A 378 -18.11 7.83 1.18
N GLY A 379 -18.68 7.20 0.15
CA GLY A 379 -19.32 5.90 0.24
C GLY A 379 -18.42 4.78 -0.27
N LYS A 380 -19.05 3.65 -0.60
CA LYS A 380 -18.38 2.44 -1.11
C LYS A 380 -18.02 2.53 -2.60
N GLY A 381 -18.38 3.61 -3.29
CA GLY A 381 -18.20 3.70 -4.75
C GLY A 381 -16.74 3.75 -5.22
N ASN A 382 -15.77 3.86 -4.32
CA ASN A 382 -14.36 3.72 -4.66
C ASN A 382 -13.86 2.28 -4.57
N GLU A 383 -14.60 1.40 -3.89
CA GLU A 383 -14.27 -0.03 -3.79
C GLU A 383 -14.45 -0.76 -5.12
N ASP A 384 -15.30 -0.23 -6.01
CA ASP A 384 -15.63 -0.84 -7.29
C ASP A 384 -14.71 -0.35 -8.42
N TRP A 385 -14.54 -1.16 -9.44
CA TRP A 385 -13.84 -0.79 -10.66
C TRP A 385 -14.53 0.40 -11.33
N ALA A 386 -13.78 1.43 -11.75
CA ALA A 386 -14.42 2.53 -12.46
C ALA A 386 -14.85 2.06 -13.86
N ALA A 387 -16.15 2.18 -14.11
CA ALA A 387 -16.81 1.84 -15.37
C ALA A 387 -16.57 2.88 -16.48
#